data_AF-A0A9Q0GJN7-F1
#
_entry.id   AF-A0A9Q0GJN7-F1
#
_cell.length_a   1.000
_cell.length_b   1.000
_cell.length_c   1.000
_cell.angle_alpha   90.00
_cell.angle_beta   90.00
_cell.angle_gamma   90.00
#
_symmetry.space_group_name_H-M   'P 1'
#
loop_
_entity.id
_entity.type
_entity.pdbx_description
1 polymer ?
#
loop_
_entity_poly.entity_id
_entity_poly.type
_entity_poly.pdbx_seq_one_letter_code
_entity_poly.pdbx_strand_id
1 'polypeptide(L)'
;MVNSQELSGGSPSPPKQFGVTKPISMAGPTSADIQRSRELEKFLVKSGLYETKEEAAKREEVLGRISQIVRDWVKQLTRLRGYTDQMVEDANAVIFTFGSYRLGV
;
A
#
# COMPACT_ATOMS: atom_id res chain seq x y z
N MET A 1 38.85 23.97 36.48
CA MET A 1 38.15 23.98 35.19
C MET A 1 36.96 23.04 35.31
N VAL A 2 35.77 23.60 35.49
CA VAL A 2 34.53 22.83 35.66
C VAL A 2 34.04 22.52 34.25
N ASN A 3 34.00 21.23 33.87
CA ASN A 3 33.60 20.82 32.54
C ASN A 3 32.07 20.81 32.47
N SER A 4 31.51 21.87 31.88
CA SER A 4 30.08 22.03 31.62
C SER A 4 29.80 21.67 30.17
N GLN A 5 29.51 20.39 29.86
CA GLN A 5 28.69 19.97 28.72
C GLN A 5 28.66 18.44 28.60
N GLU A 6 27.47 17.86 28.82
CA GLU A 6 26.82 16.88 27.92
C GLU A 6 25.42 16.55 28.49
N LEU A 7 24.50 17.51 28.37
CA LEU A 7 23.07 17.28 28.51
C LEU A 7 22.45 17.36 27.12
N SER A 8 22.52 16.26 26.37
CA SER A 8 21.63 16.03 25.22
C SER A 8 21.49 14.54 24.96
N GLY A 9 20.98 13.83 25.98
CA GLY A 9 20.42 12.50 25.78
C GLY A 9 19.02 12.68 25.20
N GLY A 10 18.89 12.67 23.87
CA GLY A 10 17.59 12.59 23.21
C GLY A 10 16.85 11.36 23.74
N SER A 11 15.71 11.57 24.41
CA SER A 11 14.89 10.50 24.94
C SER A 11 14.55 9.50 23.83
N PRO A 12 14.79 8.19 23.99
CA PRO A 12 14.37 7.22 22.99
C PRO A 12 12.85 7.31 22.84
N SER A 13 12.39 7.57 21.62
CA SER A 13 10.97 7.56 21.28
C SER A 13 10.37 6.21 21.71
N PRO A 14 9.19 6.20 22.35
CA PRO A 14 8.62 4.97 22.86
C PRO A 14 8.44 3.93 21.74
N PRO A 15 8.66 2.64 22.02
CA PRO A 15 8.53 1.59 21.02
C PRO A 15 7.14 1.64 20.38
N LYS A 16 7.11 1.59 19.04
CA LYS A 16 5.87 1.70 18.27
C LYS A 16 4.93 0.55 18.62
N GLN A 17 3.84 0.87 19.32
CA GLN A 17 2.80 -0.10 19.66
C GLN A 17 1.85 -0.28 18.48
N PHE A 18 1.67 -1.52 18.04
CA PHE A 18 0.67 -1.91 17.06
C PHE A 18 -0.50 -2.57 17.79
N GLY A 19 -1.70 -1.99 17.69
CA GLY A 19 -2.89 -2.46 18.41
C GLY A 19 -3.05 -1.87 19.81
N VAL A 20 -4.13 -2.28 20.50
CA VAL A 20 -4.52 -1.70 21.81
C VAL A 20 -3.92 -2.43 23.01
N THR A 21 -3.37 -3.62 22.84
CA THR A 21 -2.75 -4.43 23.90
C THR A 21 -1.25 -4.62 23.68
N LYS A 22 -0.55 -5.02 24.74
CA LYS A 22 0.85 -5.45 24.65
C LYS A 22 0.98 -6.72 23.80
N PRO A 23 2.13 -6.91 23.10
CA PRO A 23 2.39 -8.13 22.35
C PRO A 23 2.48 -9.34 23.29
N ILE A 24 2.04 -10.50 22.81
CA ILE A 24 2.13 -11.77 23.55
C ILE A 24 3.58 -12.23 23.68
N SER A 25 4.38 -12.02 22.63
CA SER A 25 5.81 -12.36 22.60
C SER A 25 6.57 -11.37 21.74
N MET A 26 7.81 -11.06 22.15
CA MET A 26 8.78 -10.30 21.38
C MET A 26 9.91 -11.19 20.82
N ALA A 27 9.82 -12.51 21.01
CA ALA A 27 10.81 -13.45 20.50
C ALA A 27 10.80 -13.47 18.97
N GLY A 28 11.98 -13.39 18.37
CA GLY A 28 12.15 -13.58 16.93
C GLY A 28 12.03 -15.05 16.50
N PRO A 29 11.95 -15.31 15.18
CA PRO A 29 11.89 -16.67 14.66
C PRO A 29 13.19 -17.43 14.91
N THR A 30 13.08 -18.74 15.15
CA THR A 30 14.22 -19.65 15.19
C THR A 30 14.70 -20.02 13.79
N SER A 31 15.86 -20.67 13.70
CA SER A 31 16.35 -21.22 12.42
C SER A 31 15.37 -22.22 11.79
N ALA A 32 14.68 -23.01 12.62
CA ALA A 32 13.66 -23.96 12.16
C ALA A 32 12.41 -23.24 11.60
N ASP A 33 11.97 -22.14 12.22
CA ASP A 33 10.84 -21.35 11.74
C ASP A 33 11.14 -20.71 10.39
N ILE A 34 12.36 -20.17 10.22
CA ILE A 34 12.82 -19.61 8.94
C ILE A 34 12.82 -20.70 7.85
N GLN A 35 13.30 -21.90 8.17
CA GLN A 35 13.31 -23.02 7.22
C GLN A 35 11.89 -23.41 6.79
N ARG A 36 10.95 -23.54 7.74
CA ARG A 36 9.55 -23.86 7.45
C ARG A 36 8.86 -22.78 6.63
N SER A 37 9.13 -21.49 6.89
CA SER A 37 8.60 -20.40 6.09
C SER A 37 9.04 -20.47 4.63
N ARG A 38 10.31 -20.85 4.37
CA ARG A 38 10.81 -21.07 2.99
C ARG A 38 10.15 -22.27 2.31
N GLU A 39 9.88 -23.33 3.05
CA GLU A 39 9.17 -24.51 2.53
C GLU A 39 7.72 -24.19 2.17
N LEU A 40 7.05 -23.40 3.02
CA LEU A 40 5.72 -22.88 2.74
C LEU A 40 5.71 -22.01 1.47
N GLU A 41 6.62 -21.05 1.35
CA GLU A 41 6.73 -20.20 0.15
C GLU A 41 6.90 -21.03 -1.13
N LYS A 42 7.80 -22.02 -1.11
CA LYS A 42 7.99 -22.95 -2.24
C LYS A 42 6.71 -23.71 -2.58
N PHE A 43 5.93 -24.12 -1.58
CA PHE A 43 4.66 -24.80 -1.79
C PHE A 43 3.60 -23.86 -2.40
N LEU A 44 3.48 -22.62 -1.90
CA LEU A 44 2.53 -21.63 -2.41
C LEU A 44 2.82 -21.26 -3.88
N VAL A 45 4.10 -21.08 -4.22
CA VAL A 45 4.53 -20.88 -5.62
C VAL A 45 4.15 -22.07 -6.49
N LYS A 46 4.45 -23.30 -6.05
CA LYS A 46 4.08 -24.52 -6.80
C LYS A 46 2.56 -24.70 -6.94
N SER A 47 1.78 -24.15 -6.01
CA SER A 47 0.32 -24.19 -6.05
C SER A 47 -0.29 -23.14 -6.98
N GLY A 48 0.53 -22.26 -7.58
CA GLY A 48 0.07 -21.23 -8.51
C GLY A 48 -0.73 -20.10 -7.86
N LEU A 49 -0.48 -19.82 -6.57
CA LEU A 49 -1.23 -18.78 -5.84
C LEU A 49 -0.74 -17.36 -6.12
N TYR A 50 0.50 -17.20 -6.57
CA TYR A 50 1.06 -15.90 -6.90
C TYR A 50 0.75 -15.55 -8.36
N GLU A 51 0.31 -14.31 -8.55
CA GLU A 51 0.09 -13.73 -9.87
C GLU A 51 1.39 -13.66 -10.66
N THR A 52 1.30 -13.90 -11.98
CA THR A 52 2.42 -13.73 -12.90
C THR A 52 2.68 -12.24 -13.20
N LYS A 53 3.86 -11.91 -13.73
CA LYS A 53 4.17 -10.52 -14.08
C LYS A 53 3.25 -10.00 -15.19
N GLU A 54 2.88 -10.88 -16.11
CA GLU A 54 2.02 -10.59 -17.24
C GLU A 54 0.58 -10.30 -16.79
N GLU A 55 0.05 -11.09 -15.86
CA GLU A 55 -1.27 -10.84 -15.26
C GLU A 55 -1.28 -9.52 -14.47
N ALA A 56 -0.24 -9.27 -13.66
CA ALA A 56 -0.12 -8.03 -12.90
C ALA A 56 -0.08 -6.80 -13.83
N ALA A 57 0.74 -6.85 -14.89
CA ALA A 57 0.79 -5.80 -15.90
C ALA A 57 -0.57 -5.61 -16.60
N LYS A 58 -1.30 -6.71 -16.84
CA LYS A 58 -2.64 -6.62 -17.43
C LYS A 58 -3.63 -5.94 -16.50
N ARG A 59 -3.59 -6.21 -15.19
CA ARG A 59 -4.44 -5.55 -14.19
C ARG A 59 -4.14 -4.07 -14.11
N GLU A 60 -2.86 -3.68 -14.12
CA GLU A 60 -2.45 -2.27 -14.15
C GLU A 60 -2.96 -1.54 -15.41
N GLU A 61 -2.86 -2.19 -16.58
CA GLU A 61 -3.38 -1.64 -17.84
C GLU A 61 -4.90 -1.40 -17.73
N VAL A 62 -5.65 -2.37 -17.21
CA VAL A 62 -7.10 -2.25 -17.03
C VAL A 62 -7.45 -1.12 -16.06
N LEU A 63 -6.73 -0.99 -14.94
CA LEU A 63 -6.93 0.13 -14.01
C LEU A 63 -6.64 1.48 -14.65
N GLY A 64 -5.61 1.57 -15.49
CA GLY A 64 -5.32 2.78 -16.27
C GLY A 64 -6.49 3.16 -17.19
N ARG A 65 -7.07 2.17 -17.88
CA ARG A 65 -8.25 2.38 -18.74
C ARG A 65 -9.48 2.81 -17.93
N ILE A 66 -9.74 2.18 -16.78
CA ILE A 66 -10.85 2.56 -15.89
C ILE A 66 -10.66 4.00 -15.39
N SER A 67 -9.44 4.37 -14.99
CA SER A 67 -9.12 5.74 -14.56
C SER A 67 -9.42 6.77 -15.66
N GLN A 68 -9.05 6.47 -16.90
CA GLN A 68 -9.36 7.32 -18.06
C GLN A 68 -10.87 7.43 -18.30
N ILE A 69 -11.59 6.31 -18.30
CA ILE A 69 -13.06 6.27 -18.47
C ILE A 69 -13.76 7.13 -17.41
N VAL A 70 -13.38 6.98 -16.14
CA VAL A 70 -14.01 7.73 -15.04
C VAL A 70 -13.70 9.22 -15.16
N ARG A 71 -12.48 9.60 -15.51
CA ARG A 71 -12.11 11.01 -15.75
C ARG A 71 -12.92 11.62 -16.89
N ASP A 72 -13.02 10.94 -18.03
CA ASP A 72 -13.77 11.42 -19.18
C ASP A 72 -15.26 11.54 -18.86
N TRP A 73 -15.82 10.56 -18.15
CA TRP A 73 -17.19 10.60 -17.67
C TRP A 73 -17.44 11.81 -16.74
N VAL A 74 -16.53 12.11 -15.82
CA VAL A 74 -16.64 13.29 -14.93
C VAL A 74 -16.57 14.59 -15.74
N LYS A 75 -15.70 14.69 -16.74
CA LYS A 75 -15.64 15.87 -17.63
C LYS A 75 -16.93 16.05 -18.42
N GLN A 76 -17.47 14.96 -18.99
CA GLN A 76 -18.74 14.98 -19.72
C GLN A 76 -19.90 15.40 -18.82
N LEU A 77 -20.00 14.84 -17.61
CA LEU A 77 -21.04 15.18 -16.65
C LEU A 77 -20.95 16.66 -16.23
N THR A 78 -19.74 17.16 -16.00
CA THR A 78 -19.49 18.57 -15.65
C THR A 78 -19.93 19.50 -16.77
N ARG A 79 -19.63 19.16 -18.04
CA ARG A 79 -20.09 19.89 -19.22
C ARG A 79 -21.62 19.90 -19.33
N LEU A 80 -22.26 18.74 -19.15
CA LEU A 80 -23.73 18.62 -19.21
C LEU A 80 -24.45 19.44 -18.14
N ARG A 81 -23.80 19.69 -17.00
CA ARG A 81 -24.33 20.54 -15.93
C ARG A 81 -24.12 22.04 -16.17
N GLY A 82 -23.54 22.45 -17.30
CA GLY A 82 -23.40 23.85 -17.69
C GLY A 82 -22.20 24.57 -17.06
N TYR A 83 -21.18 23.83 -16.60
CA TYR A 83 -19.95 24.42 -16.08
C TYR A 83 -19.13 25.05 -17.21
N THR A 84 -18.27 26.03 -16.86
CA THR A 84 -17.39 26.68 -17.84
C THR A 84 -16.36 25.70 -18.39
N ASP A 85 -15.84 25.96 -19.60
CA ASP A 85 -14.83 25.09 -20.21
C ASP A 85 -13.58 24.94 -19.32
N GLN A 86 -13.17 26.01 -18.62
CA GLN A 86 -12.07 25.96 -17.65
C GLN A 86 -12.36 24.94 -16.53
N MET A 87 -13.56 24.99 -15.95
CA MET A 87 -13.95 24.05 -14.89
C MET A 87 -14.08 22.62 -15.40
N VAL A 88 -14.49 22.42 -16.66
CA VAL A 88 -14.53 21.10 -17.29
C VAL A 88 -13.12 20.56 -17.51
N GLU A 89 -12.17 21.40 -17.92
CA GLU A 89 -10.78 20.97 -18.10
C GLU A 89 -10.09 20.63 -16.78
N ASP A 90 -10.38 21.40 -15.73
CA ASP A 90 -9.85 21.17 -14.38
C ASP A 90 -10.55 20.00 -13.65
N ALA A 91 -11.72 19.55 -14.12
CA ALA A 91 -12.43 18.44 -13.54
C ALA A 91 -11.63 17.14 -13.67
N ASN A 92 -11.45 16.46 -12.54
CA ASN A 92 -10.66 15.24 -12.44
C ASN A 92 -11.35 14.19 -11.57
N ALA A 93 -10.89 12.96 -11.69
CA ALA A 93 -11.34 11.84 -10.88
C ALA A 93 -10.15 10.95 -10.53
N VAL A 94 -10.19 10.40 -9.32
CA VAL A 94 -9.17 9.46 -8.83
C VAL A 94 -9.88 8.19 -8.41
N ILE A 95 -9.38 7.05 -8.91
CA ILE A 95 -9.84 5.73 -8.48
C ILE A 95 -8.89 5.20 -7.41
N PHE A 96 -9.46 4.49 -6.44
CA PHE A 96 -8.70 3.80 -5.40
C PHE A 96 -9.08 2.33 -5.41
N THR A 97 -8.08 1.46 -5.36
CA THR A 97 -8.30 0.02 -5.15
C THR A 97 -8.34 -0.29 -3.66
N PHE A 98 -9.12 -1.30 -3.30
CA PHE A 98 -9.24 -1.84 -1.95
C PHE A 98 -9.34 -3.37 -2.01
N GLY A 99 -9.44 -4.03 -0.86
CA GLY A 99 -9.52 -5.49 -0.80
C GLY A 99 -8.20 -6.19 -1.15
N SER A 100 -8.28 -7.48 -1.50
CA SER A 100 -7.12 -8.35 -1.73
C SER A 100 -6.14 -7.78 -2.76
N TYR A 101 -6.64 -7.24 -3.88
CA TYR A 101 -5.80 -6.61 -4.90
C TYR A 101 -4.92 -5.50 -4.32
N ARG A 102 -5.47 -4.64 -3.46
CA ARG A 102 -4.70 -3.55 -2.83
C ARG A 102 -3.72 -4.06 -1.77
N LEU A 103 -4.03 -5.19 -1.13
CA LEU A 103 -3.19 -5.81 -0.11
C LEU A 103 -2.05 -6.64 -0.71
N GLY A 104 -2.11 -7.00 -2.00
CA GLY A 104 -1.07 -7.76 -2.68
C GLY A 104 -0.97 -9.20 -2.20
N VAL A 105 -2.13 -9.82 -1.91
CA VAL A 105 -2.26 -11.21 -1.42
C VAL A 105 -2.99 -12.09 -2.42
#